data_AF-A0A0H4R3S4-F1
#
_entry.id   AF-A0A0H4R3S4-F1
#
_cell.length_a   1.000
_cell.length_b   1.000
_cell.length_c   1.000
_cell.angle_alpha   90.00
_cell.angle_beta   90.00
_cell.angle_gamma   90.00
#
_symmetry.space_group_name_H-M   'P 1'
#
loop_
_entity.id
_entity.type
_entity.pdbx_description
1 polymer ?
#
loop_
_entity_poly.entity_id
_entity_poly.type
_entity_poly.pdbx_seq_one_letter_code
_entity_poly.pdbx_strand_id
1 'polypeptide(L)'
;MGWGYQFTIGLLLVNIIVYLPNLISIYLVGKDKFSGIIWTAVSGPIIAVAFLKLHLLGAWIPVWGPWNRSFFALGVDKLSWWILVITAVAGIVTGMIAIYCLGRIQDREKYVK
;
A
#
# COMPACT_ATOMS: atom_id res chain seq x y z
N MET A 1 -9.45 29.47 2.20
CA MET A 1 -8.63 29.25 0.99
C MET A 1 -7.38 28.50 1.41
N GLY A 2 -7.13 27.34 0.80
CA GLY A 2 -6.04 26.41 1.13
C GLY A 2 -6.34 25.55 2.37
N TRP A 3 -6.33 24.22 2.23
CA TRP A 3 -6.51 23.25 3.34
C TRP A 3 -5.38 23.29 4.39
N GLY A 4 -4.59 24.37 4.45
CA GLY A 4 -3.40 24.49 5.29
C GLY A 4 -2.32 23.44 5.00
N TYR A 5 -2.42 22.74 3.87
CA TYR A 5 -1.55 21.63 3.53
C TYR A 5 -0.17 22.16 3.14
N GLN A 6 0.83 21.83 3.94
CA GLN A 6 2.23 22.15 3.68
C GLN A 6 3.00 20.86 3.41
N PHE A 7 3.82 20.87 2.36
CA PHE A 7 4.76 19.79 2.08
C PHE A 7 5.92 19.84 3.07
N THR A 8 5.71 19.23 4.24
CA THR A 8 6.75 19.13 5.27
C THR A 8 7.72 18.00 4.95
N ILE A 9 8.96 18.13 5.42
CA ILE A 9 9.96 17.04 5.31
C ILE A 9 9.43 15.75 5.96
N GLY A 10 8.72 15.87 7.09
CA GLY A 10 8.11 14.72 7.76
C GLY A 10 7.09 13.99 6.88
N LEU A 11 6.20 14.72 6.21
CA LEU A 11 5.26 14.15 5.26
C LEU A 11 5.98 13.41 4.12
N LEU A 12 7.02 14.01 3.55
CA LEU A 12 7.80 13.41 2.48
C LEU A 12 8.47 12.11 2.93
N LEU A 13 9.12 12.12 4.09
CA LEU A 13 9.79 10.94 4.65
C LEU A 13 8.81 9.79 4.91
N VAL A 14 7.66 10.07 5.50
CA VAL A 14 6.67 9.02 5.77
C VAL A 14 6.13 8.45 4.46
N ASN A 15 5.84 9.28 3.46
CA ASN A 15 5.40 8.79 2.15
C ASN A 15 6.49 7.93 1.48
N ILE A 16 7.76 8.33 1.54
CA ILE A 16 8.87 7.51 1.01
C ILE A 16 8.86 6.14 1.69
N ILE A 17 8.79 6.08 3.02
CA ILE A 17 8.78 4.81 3.78
C ILE A 17 7.60 3.93 3.36
N VAL A 18 6.40 4.51 3.25
CA VAL A 18 5.17 3.77 2.90
C VAL A 18 5.22 3.23 1.47
N TYR A 19 5.82 3.96 0.52
CA TYR A 19 5.91 3.54 -0.87
C TYR A 19 7.15 2.71 -1.21
N LEU A 20 8.16 2.69 -0.34
CA LEU A 20 9.41 1.98 -0.58
C LEU A 20 9.22 0.47 -0.88
N PRO A 21 8.34 -0.28 -0.16
CA PRO A 21 8.11 -1.69 -0.48
C PRO A 21 7.55 -1.89 -1.89
N ASN A 22 6.64 -1.02 -2.34
CA ASN A 22 6.10 -1.08 -3.70
C ASN A 22 7.17 -0.75 -4.75
N LEU A 23 8.05 0.22 -4.47
CA LEU A 23 9.17 0.54 -5.35
C LEU A 23 10.14 -0.64 -5.48
N ILE A 24 10.51 -1.27 -4.36
CA ILE A 24 11.37 -2.47 -4.35
C ILE A 24 10.72 -3.58 -5.16
N SER A 25 9.42 -3.81 -4.96
CA SER A 25 8.64 -4.80 -5.69
C SER A 25 8.71 -4.57 -7.21
N ILE A 26 8.38 -3.36 -7.67
CA ILE A 26 8.40 -3.00 -9.10
C ILE A 26 9.82 -3.12 -9.66
N TYR A 27 10.83 -2.65 -8.93
CA TYR A 27 12.23 -2.73 -9.35
C TYR A 27 12.68 -4.18 -9.54
N LEU A 28 12.38 -5.06 -8.60
CA LEU A 28 12.79 -6.48 -8.67
C LEU A 28 12.04 -7.24 -9.75
N VAL A 29 10.73 -6.98 -9.91
CA VAL A 29 9.93 -7.54 -11.01
C VAL A 29 10.50 -7.08 -12.36
N GLY A 30 10.82 -5.80 -12.52
CA GLY A 30 11.45 -5.27 -13.74
C GLY A 30 12.89 -5.74 -13.99
N LYS A 31 13.51 -6.45 -13.03
CA LYS A 31 14.80 -7.12 -13.16
C LYS A 31 14.66 -8.64 -13.29
N ASP A 32 13.45 -9.14 -13.52
CA ASP A 32 13.10 -10.56 -13.62
C ASP A 32 13.59 -11.37 -12.41
N LYS A 33 13.65 -10.75 -11.23
CA LYS A 33 14.08 -11.40 -10.00
C LYS A 33 12.88 -12.09 -9.34
N PHE A 34 13.03 -13.37 -9.02
CA PHE A 34 12.03 -14.14 -8.27
C PHE A 34 11.64 -13.47 -6.93
N SER A 35 12.59 -12.82 -6.27
CA SER A 35 12.32 -12.03 -5.05
C SER A 35 11.29 -10.91 -5.26
N GLY A 36 11.10 -10.42 -6.48
CA GLY A 36 10.06 -9.45 -6.81
C GLY A 36 8.65 -9.95 -6.53
N ILE A 37 8.39 -11.25 -6.72
CA ILE A 37 7.10 -11.86 -6.40
C ILE A 37 6.87 -11.85 -4.88
N ILE A 38 7.90 -12.17 -4.11
CA ILE A 38 7.84 -12.15 -2.63
C ILE A 38 7.58 -10.73 -2.13
N TRP A 39 8.27 -9.74 -2.69
CA TRP A 39 8.05 -8.34 -2.34
C TRP A 39 6.65 -7.87 -2.74
N THR A 40 6.12 -8.30 -3.90
CA THR A 40 4.74 -7.97 -4.33
C THR A 40 3.71 -8.56 -3.36
N ALA A 41 3.94 -9.80 -2.90
CA ALA A 41 3.06 -10.48 -1.94
C ALA A 41 2.91 -9.72 -0.63
N VAL A 42 3.94 -8.99 -0.21
CA VAL A 42 3.97 -8.25 1.05
C VAL A 42 3.59 -6.78 0.87
N SER A 43 4.06 -6.13 -0.20
CA SER A 43 3.90 -4.68 -0.38
C SER A 43 2.45 -4.26 -0.58
N GLY A 44 1.66 -5.08 -1.30
CA GLY A 44 0.22 -4.87 -1.51
C GLY A 44 -0.59 -4.85 -0.19
N PRO A 45 -0.51 -5.89 0.65
CA PRO A 45 -1.15 -5.89 1.96
C PRO A 45 -0.66 -4.77 2.89
N ILE A 46 0.63 -4.44 2.88
CA ILE A 46 1.16 -3.34 3.70
C ILE A 46 0.51 -2.01 3.33
N ILE A 47 0.44 -1.68 2.03
CA ILE A 47 -0.16 -0.40 1.61
C ILE A 47 -1.66 -0.38 1.92
N ALA A 48 -2.37 -1.49 1.73
CA ALA A 48 -3.79 -1.61 2.08
C ALA A 48 -4.03 -1.37 3.57
N VAL A 49 -3.27 -2.04 4.45
CA VAL A 49 -3.40 -1.89 5.91
C VAL A 49 -2.99 -0.49 6.35
N ALA A 50 -1.90 0.06 5.84
CA ALA A 50 -1.46 1.42 6.18
C ALA A 50 -2.52 2.46 5.78
N PHE A 51 -3.11 2.32 4.59
CA PHE A 51 -4.15 3.21 4.08
C PHE A 51 -5.44 3.07 4.91
N LEU A 52 -5.88 1.85 5.23
CA LEU A 52 -7.02 1.60 6.12
C LEU A 52 -6.79 2.19 7.51
N LYS A 53 -5.62 1.94 8.10
CA LYS A 53 -5.25 2.46 9.42
C LYS A 53 -5.38 3.97 9.45
N LEU A 54 -4.72 4.66 8.52
CA LEU A 54 -4.68 6.13 8.51
C LEU A 54 -6.10 6.72 8.44
N HIS A 55 -6.93 6.20 7.55
CA HIS A 55 -8.23 6.79 7.27
C HIS A 55 -9.34 6.33 8.24
N LEU A 56 -9.23 5.15 8.85
CA LEU A 56 -10.20 4.68 9.84
C LEU A 56 -9.85 5.13 11.26
N LEU A 57 -8.56 5.14 11.61
CA LEU A 57 -8.09 5.33 12.99
C LEU A 57 -7.30 6.64 13.19
N GLY A 58 -7.02 7.38 12.12
CA GLY A 58 -6.23 8.60 12.17
C GLY A 58 -4.71 8.35 12.16
N ALA A 59 -3.96 9.44 12.04
CA ALA A 59 -2.50 9.41 11.98
C ALA A 59 -1.90 9.20 13.37
N TRP A 60 -0.84 8.38 13.46
CA TRP A 60 0.02 8.36 14.65
C TRP A 60 1.05 9.49 14.60
N ILE A 61 1.60 9.73 13.41
CA ILE A 61 2.53 10.82 13.14
C ILE A 61 1.74 11.90 12.40
N PRO A 62 1.41 13.04 13.03
CA PRO A 62 0.43 13.98 12.48
C PRO A 62 1.02 14.89 11.37
N VAL A 63 1.47 14.31 10.26
CA VAL A 63 2.14 15.03 9.15
C VAL A 63 1.25 15.32 7.93
N TRP A 64 0.02 14.78 7.86
CA TRP A 64 -0.88 14.92 6.70
C TRP A 64 -1.93 16.03 6.85
N GLY A 65 -1.76 16.93 7.82
CA GLY A 65 -2.68 18.06 8.04
C GLY A 65 -4.10 17.59 8.38
N PRO A 66 -5.14 17.97 7.61
CA PRO A 66 -6.52 17.51 7.85
C PRO A 66 -6.67 15.99 7.90
N TRP A 67 -5.91 15.27 7.08
CA TRP A 67 -5.95 13.80 6.99
C TRP A 67 -5.32 13.09 8.20
N ASN A 68 -4.82 13.83 9.19
CA ASN A 68 -4.43 13.27 10.47
C ASN A 68 -5.65 12.74 11.26
N ARG A 69 -6.85 13.25 10.98
CA ARG A 69 -8.09 12.78 11.57
C ARG A 69 -8.68 11.63 10.74
N SER A 70 -9.43 10.75 11.40
CA SER A 70 -10.16 9.69 10.71
C SER A 70 -11.26 10.27 9.81
N PHE A 71 -11.66 9.49 8.81
CA PHE A 71 -12.78 9.78 7.92
C PHE A 71 -14.09 10.01 8.67
N PHE A 72 -14.29 9.30 9.78
CA PHE A 72 -15.43 9.52 10.68
C PHE A 72 -15.41 10.93 11.28
N ALA A 73 -14.26 11.38 11.78
CA ALA A 73 -14.11 12.70 12.38
C ALA A 73 -14.12 13.84 11.34
N LEU A 74 -13.75 13.54 10.10
CA LEU A 74 -13.78 14.49 8.99
C LEU A 74 -15.15 14.60 8.31
N GLY A 75 -16.05 13.63 8.51
CA GLY A 75 -17.34 13.61 7.84
C GLY A 75 -17.23 13.52 6.32
N VAL A 76 -16.31 12.68 5.83
CA VAL A 76 -16.02 12.57 4.39
C VAL A 76 -17.22 12.04 3.59
N ASP A 77 -17.23 12.36 2.30
CA ASP A 77 -18.29 12.00 1.38
C ASP A 77 -18.21 10.53 0.91
N LYS A 78 -19.25 10.07 0.20
CA LYS A 78 -19.33 8.67 -0.29
C LYS A 78 -18.17 8.32 -1.23
N LEU A 79 -17.67 9.24 -2.04
CA LEU A 79 -16.56 8.97 -2.96
C LEU A 79 -15.29 8.61 -2.19
N SER A 80 -15.01 9.34 -1.10
CA SER A 80 -13.85 9.08 -0.24
C SER A 80 -13.89 7.67 0.37
N TRP A 81 -15.08 7.20 0.78
CA TRP A 81 -15.28 5.83 1.25
C TRP A 81 -15.03 4.78 0.17
N TRP A 82 -15.46 5.03 -1.07
CA TRP A 82 -15.18 4.14 -2.19
C TRP A 82 -13.69 4.06 -2.52
N ILE A 83 -12.98 5.20 -2.49
CA ILE A 83 -11.52 5.23 -2.70
C ILE A 83 -10.81 4.38 -1.63
N LEU A 84 -11.24 4.47 -0.37
CA LEU A 84 -10.71 3.64 0.72
C LEU A 84 -10.87 2.14 0.44
N VAL A 85 -12.08 1.72 0.08
CA VAL A 85 -12.39 0.31 -0.20
C VAL A 85 -11.60 -0.19 -1.41
N ILE A 86 -11.62 0.54 -2.53
CA ILE A 86 -10.94 0.12 -3.76
C ILE A 86 -9.43 -0.01 -3.54
N THR A 87 -8.82 0.96 -2.85
CA THR A 87 -7.38 0.95 -2.56
C THR A 87 -7.01 -0.25 -1.67
N ALA A 88 -7.80 -0.52 -0.63
CA ALA A 88 -7.58 -1.65 0.26
C ALA A 88 -7.73 -2.99 -0.49
N VAL A 89 -8.80 -3.16 -1.25
CA VAL A 89 -9.05 -4.38 -2.04
C VAL A 89 -7.96 -4.60 -3.08
N ALA A 90 -7.56 -3.57 -3.82
CA ALA A 90 -6.50 -3.66 -4.81
C ALA A 90 -5.17 -4.12 -4.19
N GLY A 91 -4.78 -3.58 -3.04
CA GLY A 91 -3.57 -4.00 -2.34
C GLY A 91 -3.60 -5.46 -1.89
N ILE A 92 -4.73 -5.92 -1.33
CA ILE A 92 -4.89 -7.32 -0.91
C ILE A 92 -4.90 -8.27 -2.11
N VAL A 93 -5.67 -7.97 -3.15
CA VAL A 93 -5.74 -8.77 -4.38
C VAL A 93 -4.38 -8.88 -5.05
N THR A 94 -3.60 -7.79 -5.09
CA THR A 94 -2.23 -7.80 -5.62
C THR A 94 -1.34 -8.79 -4.85
N GLY A 95 -1.43 -8.79 -3.51
CA GLY A 95 -0.69 -9.74 -2.68
C GLY A 95 -1.13 -11.19 -2.91
N MET A 96 -2.44 -11.44 -3.01
CA MET A 96 -3.00 -12.77 -3.29
C MET A 96 -2.55 -13.32 -4.65
N ILE A 97 -2.57 -12.49 -5.69
CA ILE A 97 -2.10 -12.88 -7.02
C ILE A 97 -0.61 -13.23 -6.98
N ALA A 98 0.21 -12.44 -6.28
CA ALA A 98 1.63 -12.74 -6.14
C ALA A 98 1.88 -14.09 -5.44
N ILE A 99 1.15 -14.38 -4.36
CA ILE A 99 1.23 -15.68 -3.67
C ILE A 99 0.78 -16.83 -4.58
N TYR A 100 -0.30 -16.64 -5.34
CA TYR A 100 -0.76 -17.63 -6.31
C TYR A 100 0.32 -17.90 -7.37
N CYS A 101 0.92 -16.85 -7.95
CA CYS A 101 2.02 -16.98 -8.91
C CYS A 101 3.24 -17.70 -8.30
N LEU A 102 3.58 -17.38 -7.06
CA LEU A 102 4.68 -18.02 -6.33
C LEU A 102 4.47 -19.53 -6.23
N GLY A 103 3.28 -19.97 -5.82
CA GLY A 103 2.95 -21.40 -5.74
C GLY A 103 3.01 -22.09 -7.10
N ARG A 104 2.50 -21.45 -8.16
CA ARG A 104 2.54 -22.00 -9.53
C ARG A 104 3.95 -22.19 -10.07
N ILE A 105 4.88 -21.29 -9.73
CA ILE A 105 6.29 -21.40 -10.14
C ILE A 105 6.98 -22.52 -9.37
N GLN A 106 6.78 -22.59 -8.06
CA GLN A 106 7.34 -23.65 -7.22
C GLN A 106 6.86 -25.05 -7.65
N ASP A 107 5.58 -25.19 -7.96
CA ASP A 107 5.02 -26.43 -8.50
C ASP A 107 5.70 -26.84 -9.81
N ARG A 108 5.91 -25.90 -10.75
CA ARG A 108 6.58 -26.19 -12.01
C ARG A 108 8.02 -26.65 -11.81
N GLU A 109 8.77 -25.99 -10.93
CA GLU A 109 10.17 -26.38 -10.63
C GLU A 109 10.27 -27.78 -10.02
N LYS A 110 9.24 -28.24 -9.31
CA LYS A 110 9.19 -29.59 -8.72
C LYS A 110 9.12 -30.71 -9.76
N TYR A 111 8.60 -30.45 -10.96
CA TYR A 111 8.45 -31.46 -12.03
C TYR A 111 9.51 -31.34 -13.15
N VAL A 112 10.39 -30.34 -13.08
CA VAL A 112 11.49 -30.12 -14.03
C VAL A 112 12.84 -30.63 -13.49
N LYS A 113 12.91 -30.89 -12.18
CA LYS A 113 14.02 -31.62 -11.53
C LYS A 113 13.72 -33.11 -11.45
#